data_AF-A0A926PV16-F1
#
_entry.id   AF-A0A926PV16-F1
#
_cell.length_a   1.000
_cell.length_b   1.000
_cell.length_c   1.000
_cell.angle_alpha   90.00
_cell.angle_beta   90.00
_cell.angle_gamma   90.00
#
_symmetry.space_group_name_H-M   'P 1'
#
loop_
_entity.id
_entity.type
_entity.pdbx_description
1 polymer ?
#
loop_
_entity_poly.entity_id
_entity_poly.type
_entity_poly.pdbx_seq_one_letter_code
_entity_poly.pdbx_strand_id
1 'polypeptide(L)'
;MTTVWELDFYSRPVLDENQKKLWEVLICESPMDIQRQPDSLFRYAEFCPNAQVNSVWLREAIDRAIEKASQPPDKIRFFRRQMSNMITKACEEAGIPAYSSRRTLVLPQWIQSRMQDYYPTLPNYQASNNPSVAMPTSQPQPLPDALVGDRWASVTLEAAAFLEMPEWEIGFSESFPLSLFDIAPDQPIPGIIIYSSRALPLAAWMSGLELAFVRYKSESPAQLLLETGGLDSWVLASLPKPALQSEAKEFEAAKQEANGVHFIAVQSPTQTEAFAGFWLLQEVKLA
;
A
#
# COMPACT_ATOMS: atom_id res chain seq x y z
N MET A 1 7.39 16.77 6.76
CA MET A 1 6.83 15.40 6.66
C MET A 1 5.88 15.40 5.50
N THR A 2 5.99 14.41 4.62
CA THR A 2 5.10 14.25 3.47
C THR A 2 3.74 13.75 3.94
N THR A 3 2.66 14.36 3.50
CA THR A 3 1.28 13.94 3.73
C THR A 3 0.78 13.16 2.52
N VAL A 4 0.39 11.91 2.73
CA VAL A 4 -0.14 11.05 1.68
C VAL A 4 -1.59 10.75 1.97
N TRP A 5 -2.45 10.92 0.98
CA TRP A 5 -3.84 10.46 1.06
C TRP A 5 -4.06 9.21 0.22
N GLU A 6 -5.05 8.42 0.60
CA GLU A 6 -5.54 7.25 -0.12
C GLU A 6 -6.98 7.56 -0.56
N LEU A 7 -7.30 7.30 -1.82
CA LEU A 7 -8.58 7.65 -2.42
C LEU A 7 -9.27 6.44 -3.07
N ASP A 8 -10.55 6.24 -2.72
CA ASP A 8 -11.49 5.39 -3.44
C ASP A 8 -12.65 6.23 -3.95
N PHE A 9 -13.02 6.09 -5.22
CA PHE A 9 -14.24 6.70 -5.75
C PHE A 9 -14.99 5.67 -6.58
N TYR A 10 -16.02 5.08 -5.98
CA TYR A 10 -16.70 3.92 -6.57
C TYR A 10 -18.16 3.81 -6.14
N SER A 11 -18.94 3.02 -6.88
CA SER A 11 -20.33 2.70 -6.52
C SER A 11 -20.44 1.88 -5.22
N ARG A 12 -21.47 2.17 -4.42
CA ARG A 12 -21.78 1.51 -3.14
C ARG A 12 -23.06 0.67 -3.24
N PRO A 13 -23.28 -0.29 -2.33
CA PRO A 13 -24.52 -1.08 -2.23
C PRO A 13 -25.69 -0.26 -1.67
N VAL A 14 -25.87 0.96 -2.17
CA VAL A 14 -26.85 1.94 -1.71
C VAL A 14 -27.47 2.60 -2.94
N LEU A 15 -28.80 2.70 -3.00
CA LEU A 15 -29.50 3.24 -4.17
C LEU A 15 -29.98 4.68 -3.97
N ASP A 16 -29.98 5.49 -5.01
CA ASP A 16 -30.65 6.79 -5.02
C ASP A 16 -32.18 6.65 -5.17
N GLU A 17 -32.88 7.78 -5.14
CA GLU A 17 -34.34 7.86 -5.33
C GLU A 17 -34.81 7.28 -6.67
N ASN A 18 -33.93 7.20 -7.67
CA ASN A 18 -34.18 6.65 -9.00
C ASN A 18 -33.77 5.17 -9.14
N GLN A 19 -33.51 4.49 -8.02
CA GLN A 19 -33.05 3.08 -7.98
C GLN A 19 -31.70 2.85 -8.69
N LYS A 20 -30.83 3.88 -8.80
CA LYS A 20 -29.46 3.73 -9.31
C LYS A 20 -28.46 3.66 -8.17
N LYS A 21 -27.34 2.94 -8.37
CA LYS A 21 -26.27 2.89 -7.36
C LYS A 21 -25.69 4.28 -7.12
N LEU A 22 -25.65 4.67 -5.84
CA LEU A 22 -24.92 5.84 -5.38
C LEU A 22 -23.42 5.58 -5.47
N TRP A 23 -22.70 6.62 -5.90
CA TRP A 23 -21.25 6.65 -5.83
C TRP A 23 -20.84 7.34 -4.54
N GLU A 24 -19.62 7.05 -4.11
CA GLU A 24 -19.07 7.70 -2.93
C GLU A 24 -17.57 7.83 -3.08
N VAL A 25 -17.06 9.02 -2.75
CA VAL A 25 -15.63 9.25 -2.58
C VAL A 25 -15.27 9.03 -1.11
N LEU A 26 -14.22 8.25 -0.89
CA LEU A 26 -13.57 8.07 0.40
C LEU A 26 -12.13 8.53 0.26
N ILE A 27 -11.69 9.39 1.16
CA ILE A 27 -10.33 9.90 1.25
C ILE A 27 -9.87 9.72 2.68
N CYS A 28 -8.73 9.07 2.90
CA CYS A 28 -8.11 8.98 4.21
C CYS A 28 -6.62 9.24 4.15
N GLU A 29 -6.05 9.76 5.22
CA GLU A 29 -4.61 9.93 5.37
C GLU A 29 -3.93 8.57 5.55
N SER A 30 -2.81 8.38 4.85
CA SER A 30 -1.91 7.24 5.04
C SER A 30 -0.89 7.60 6.13
N PRO A 31 -0.66 6.74 7.12
CA PRO A 31 0.43 6.94 8.07
C PRO A 31 1.78 6.84 7.36
N MET A 32 2.74 7.65 7.80
CA MET A 32 4.08 7.73 7.19
C MET A 32 5.21 7.40 8.19
N ASP A 33 4.85 7.06 9.42
CA ASP A 33 5.79 6.67 10.48
C ASP A 33 5.15 5.63 11.43
N ILE A 34 5.98 5.00 12.27
CA ILE A 34 5.59 3.92 13.18
C ILE A 34 4.79 4.37 14.41
N GLN A 35 4.85 5.67 14.75
CA GLN A 35 4.27 6.22 15.98
C GLN A 35 2.92 6.91 15.74
N ARG A 36 2.55 7.14 14.48
CA ARG A 36 1.28 7.76 14.08
C ARG A 36 0.10 6.98 14.65
N GLN A 37 -0.80 7.66 15.35
CA GLN A 37 -2.01 7.02 15.89
C GLN A 37 -3.07 6.85 14.79
N PRO A 38 -3.56 5.62 14.53
CA PRO A 38 -4.55 5.36 13.48
C PRO A 38 -5.82 6.21 13.56
N ASP A 39 -6.33 6.43 14.77
CA ASP A 39 -7.59 7.18 14.99
C ASP A 39 -7.43 8.69 14.77
N SER A 40 -6.19 9.19 14.70
CA SER A 40 -5.89 10.60 14.43
C SER A 40 -5.82 10.94 12.95
N LEU A 41 -5.85 9.93 12.07
CA LEU A 41 -5.72 10.10 10.62
C LEU A 41 -6.94 10.81 10.05
N PHE A 42 -6.70 11.78 9.16
CA PHE A 42 -7.78 12.47 8.47
C PHE A 42 -8.64 11.49 7.64
N ARG A 43 -9.96 11.68 7.66
CA ARG A 43 -10.94 10.89 6.89
C ARG A 43 -12.03 11.81 6.35
N TYR A 44 -12.40 11.58 5.09
CA TYR A 44 -13.45 12.31 4.38
C TYR A 44 -14.28 11.35 3.53
N ALA A 45 -15.60 11.47 3.62
CA ALA A 45 -16.53 10.67 2.84
C ALA A 45 -17.64 11.58 2.29
N GLU A 46 -17.97 11.43 1.00
CA GLU A 46 -19.06 12.17 0.37
C GLU A 46 -19.76 11.33 -0.70
N PHE A 47 -21.09 11.30 -0.67
CA PHE A 47 -21.89 10.63 -1.70
C PHE A 47 -21.99 11.50 -2.96
N CYS A 48 -21.89 10.84 -4.11
CA CYS A 48 -22.06 11.40 -5.45
C CYS A 48 -23.27 10.75 -6.13
N PRO A 49 -24.25 11.53 -6.60
CA PRO A 49 -25.30 11.03 -7.47
C PRO A 49 -24.72 10.41 -8.75
N ASN A 50 -25.33 9.33 -9.26
CA ASN A 50 -24.84 8.61 -10.44
C ASN A 50 -24.66 9.52 -11.67
N ALA A 51 -25.55 10.50 -11.86
CA ALA A 51 -25.49 11.44 -12.98
C ALA A 51 -24.35 12.45 -12.92
N GLN A 52 -23.70 12.61 -11.76
CA GLN A 52 -22.63 13.60 -11.53
C GLN A 52 -21.23 12.96 -11.47
N VAL A 53 -21.13 11.64 -11.68
CA VAL A 53 -19.86 10.92 -11.62
C VAL A 53 -18.97 11.35 -12.79
N ASN A 54 -18.04 12.25 -12.51
CA ASN A 54 -17.03 12.73 -13.44
C ASN A 54 -15.84 13.31 -12.67
N SER A 55 -14.79 13.71 -13.40
CA SER A 55 -13.57 14.29 -12.82
C SER A 55 -13.79 15.65 -12.17
N VAL A 56 -14.72 16.47 -12.69
CA VAL A 56 -15.01 17.81 -12.14
C VAL A 56 -15.61 17.69 -10.75
N TRP A 57 -16.61 16.83 -10.57
CA TRP A 57 -17.21 16.56 -9.26
C TRP A 57 -16.17 16.02 -8.27
N LEU A 58 -15.32 15.08 -8.72
CA LEU A 58 -14.28 14.51 -7.87
C LEU A 58 -13.23 15.56 -7.45
N ARG A 59 -12.83 16.46 -8.35
CA ARG A 59 -11.93 17.58 -8.03
C ARG A 59 -12.53 18.48 -6.95
N GLU A 60 -13.81 18.84 -7.10
CA GLU A 60 -14.50 19.64 -6.08
C GLU A 60 -14.62 18.93 -4.73
N ALA A 61 -14.80 17.61 -4.73
CA ALA A 61 -14.81 16.81 -3.51
C ALA A 61 -13.42 16.75 -2.84
N ILE A 62 -12.34 16.67 -3.63
CA ILE A 62 -10.96 16.77 -3.15
C ILE A 62 -10.72 18.14 -2.51
N ASP A 63 -11.17 19.24 -3.14
CA ASP A 63 -11.04 20.59 -2.58
C ASP A 63 -11.80 20.73 -1.25
N ARG A 64 -13.04 20.23 -1.18
CA ARG A 64 -13.81 20.18 0.07
C ARG A 64 -13.13 19.32 1.15
N ALA A 65 -12.39 18.28 0.77
CA ALA A 65 -11.61 17.49 1.71
C ALA A 65 -10.40 18.28 2.22
N ILE A 66 -9.70 19.01 1.35
CA ILE A 66 -8.58 19.89 1.71
C ILE A 66 -9.03 20.98 2.69
N GLU A 67 -10.18 21.61 2.45
CA GLU A 67 -10.73 22.63 3.35
C GLU A 67 -11.00 22.12 4.77
N LYS A 68 -11.27 20.81 4.92
CA LYS A 68 -11.53 20.16 6.22
C LYS A 68 -10.29 19.55 6.86
N ALA A 69 -9.22 19.38 6.11
CA ALA A 69 -7.98 18.81 6.61
C ALA A 69 -7.11 19.90 7.26
N SER A 70 -6.27 19.52 8.21
CA SER A 70 -5.31 20.45 8.81
C SER A 70 -4.25 20.93 7.80
N GLN A 71 -3.96 20.12 6.78
CA GLN A 71 -3.04 20.43 5.70
C GLN A 71 -3.42 19.63 4.43
N PRO A 72 -3.14 20.18 3.23
CA PRO A 72 -3.34 19.45 1.97
C PRO A 72 -2.37 18.27 1.83
N PRO A 73 -2.70 17.25 1.03
CA PRO A 73 -1.78 16.15 0.72
C PRO A 73 -0.70 16.59 -0.27
N ASP A 74 0.49 16.01 -0.13
CA ASP A 74 1.56 16.12 -1.13
C ASP A 74 1.32 15.17 -2.31
N LYS A 75 0.63 14.05 -2.08
CA LYS A 75 0.20 13.10 -3.13
C LYS A 75 -1.01 12.27 -2.70
N ILE A 76 -1.72 11.75 -3.70
CA ILE A 76 -2.84 10.83 -3.53
C ILE A 76 -2.51 9.46 -4.15
N ARG A 77 -2.71 8.40 -3.39
CA ARG A 77 -2.64 7.00 -3.83
C ARG A 77 -4.05 6.46 -4.08
N PHE A 78 -4.24 5.63 -5.09
CA PHE A 78 -5.51 4.95 -5.33
C PHE A 78 -5.28 3.57 -5.96
N PHE A 79 -6.18 2.62 -5.71
CA PHE A 79 -6.06 1.25 -6.24
C PHE A 79 -7.09 0.92 -7.34
N ARG A 80 -8.14 1.73 -7.51
CA ARG A 80 -9.23 1.50 -8.49
C ARG A 80 -8.77 1.74 -9.92
N ARG A 81 -8.27 0.69 -10.58
CA ARG A 81 -7.82 0.76 -11.99
C ARG A 81 -8.88 1.28 -12.96
N GLN A 82 -10.13 0.83 -12.84
CA GLN A 82 -11.23 1.27 -13.70
C GLN A 82 -11.47 2.78 -13.62
N MET A 83 -11.11 3.39 -12.49
CA MET A 83 -11.29 4.81 -12.23
C MET A 83 -10.01 5.62 -12.45
N SER A 84 -8.91 4.98 -12.91
CA SER A 84 -7.59 5.60 -12.99
C SER A 84 -7.59 6.90 -13.77
N ASN A 85 -8.16 6.92 -14.98
CA ASN A 85 -8.17 8.13 -15.81
C ASN A 85 -8.94 9.28 -15.15
N MET A 86 -10.04 8.97 -14.48
CA MET A 86 -10.90 9.96 -13.86
C MET A 86 -10.29 10.52 -12.57
N ILE A 87 -9.73 9.64 -11.72
CA ILE A 87 -9.03 10.03 -10.49
C ILE A 87 -7.78 10.85 -10.85
N THR A 88 -6.96 10.38 -11.79
CA THR A 88 -5.74 11.08 -12.21
C THR A 88 -6.07 12.47 -12.71
N LYS A 89 -7.06 12.60 -13.62
CA LYS A 89 -7.50 13.90 -14.13
C LYS A 89 -8.00 14.83 -13.02
N ALA A 90 -8.81 14.33 -12.09
CA ALA A 90 -9.33 15.15 -10.98
C ALA A 90 -8.21 15.65 -10.06
N CYS A 91 -7.22 14.80 -9.77
CA CYS A 91 -6.07 15.17 -8.94
C CYS A 91 -5.14 16.16 -9.67
N GLU A 92 -4.89 15.97 -10.97
CA GLU A 92 -4.13 16.91 -11.80
C GLU A 92 -4.78 18.30 -11.82
N GLU A 93 -6.10 18.37 -12.00
CA GLU A 93 -6.86 19.63 -11.96
C GLU A 93 -6.86 20.28 -10.56
N ALA A 94 -6.75 19.47 -9.50
CA ALA A 94 -6.54 19.95 -8.12
C ALA A 94 -5.08 20.31 -7.80
N GLY A 95 -4.14 20.10 -8.73
CA GLY A 95 -2.71 20.36 -8.53
C GLY A 95 -2.00 19.35 -7.63
N ILE A 96 -2.54 18.14 -7.47
CA ILE A 96 -2.00 17.10 -6.58
C ILE A 96 -1.55 15.89 -7.40
N PRO A 97 -0.30 15.44 -7.27
CA PRO A 97 0.17 14.20 -7.89
C PRO A 97 -0.65 12.98 -7.47
N ALA A 98 -1.07 12.18 -8.44
CA ALA A 98 -1.84 10.95 -8.23
C ALA A 98 -1.06 9.71 -8.67
N TYR A 99 -1.09 8.67 -7.84
CA TYR A 99 -0.37 7.42 -8.07
C TYR A 99 -1.30 6.22 -7.97
N SER A 100 -1.36 5.44 -9.05
CA SER A 100 -1.96 4.10 -9.00
C SER A 100 -1.06 3.22 -8.14
N SER A 101 -1.59 2.76 -7.01
CA SER A 101 -0.80 2.10 -5.97
C SER A 101 -1.63 1.05 -5.24
N ARG A 102 -1.01 -0.11 -5.00
CA ARG A 102 -1.53 -1.13 -4.09
C ARG A 102 -1.17 -0.84 -2.63
N ARG A 103 -0.34 0.17 -2.36
CA ARG A 103 0.03 0.63 -1.02
C ARG A 103 -1.02 1.60 -0.47
N THR A 104 -2.27 1.14 -0.39
CA THR A 104 -3.36 1.84 0.30
C THR A 104 -3.64 1.07 1.58
N LEU A 105 -3.05 1.51 2.70
CA LEU A 105 -2.98 0.78 3.96
C LEU A 105 -4.31 0.86 4.73
N VAL A 106 -4.87 2.07 4.83
CA VAL A 106 -6.01 2.39 5.69
C VAL A 106 -7.33 2.24 4.94
N LEU A 107 -7.34 2.63 3.68
CA LEU A 107 -8.53 2.69 2.85
C LEU A 107 -9.25 1.34 2.69
N PRO A 108 -8.58 0.20 2.45
CA PRO A 108 -9.27 -1.09 2.32
C PRO A 108 -9.98 -1.51 3.61
N GLN A 109 -9.34 -1.32 4.76
CA GLN A 109 -9.94 -1.61 6.07
C GLN A 109 -11.15 -0.70 6.32
N TRP A 110 -11.04 0.59 5.98
CA TRP A 110 -12.14 1.52 6.14
C TRP A 110 -13.31 1.20 5.21
N ILE A 111 -13.05 0.83 3.95
CA ILE A 111 -14.09 0.32 3.03
C ILE A 111 -14.77 -0.91 3.62
N GLN A 112 -13.99 -1.85 4.16
CA GLN A 112 -14.53 -3.08 4.76
C GLN A 112 -15.42 -2.80 5.97
N SER A 113 -14.99 -1.96 6.91
CA SER A 113 -15.84 -1.56 8.05
C SER A 113 -17.10 -0.84 7.57
N ARG A 114 -17.02 0.04 6.56
CA ARG A 114 -18.22 0.68 6.01
C ARG A 114 -19.19 -0.33 5.39
N MET A 115 -18.67 -1.37 4.72
CA MET A 115 -19.48 -2.46 4.17
C MET A 115 -20.20 -3.29 5.21
N GLN A 116 -19.59 -3.48 6.39
CA GLN A 116 -20.14 -4.28 7.47
C GLN A 116 -21.06 -3.47 8.39
N ASP A 117 -20.64 -2.26 8.75
CA ASP A 117 -21.20 -1.52 9.88
C ASP A 117 -21.98 -0.26 9.46
N TYR A 118 -21.64 0.34 8.31
CA TYR A 118 -22.23 1.62 7.90
C TYR A 118 -23.33 1.48 6.85
N TYR A 119 -23.02 0.98 5.64
CA TYR A 119 -24.02 0.94 4.56
C TYR A 119 -25.26 0.12 4.93
N PRO A 120 -25.18 -1.02 5.65
CA PRO A 120 -26.38 -1.76 6.08
C PRO A 120 -27.36 -0.96 6.95
N THR A 121 -26.92 0.14 7.57
CA THR A 121 -27.78 1.01 8.37
C THR A 121 -28.55 2.04 7.53
N LEU A 122 -28.20 2.21 6.25
CA LEU A 122 -28.83 3.19 5.37
C LEU A 122 -30.18 2.64 4.85
N PRO A 123 -31.23 3.48 4.78
CA PRO A 123 -32.59 3.05 4.44
C PRO A 123 -32.72 2.47 3.03
N ASN A 124 -31.82 2.86 2.15
CA ASN A 124 -31.72 2.52 0.73
C ASN A 124 -30.60 1.51 0.43
N TYR A 125 -30.11 0.80 1.45
CA TYR A 125 -29.14 -0.28 1.29
C TYR A 125 -29.74 -1.45 0.51
N GLN A 126 -28.98 -1.94 -0.47
CA GLN A 126 -29.28 -3.17 -1.17
C GLN A 126 -28.04 -4.04 -1.16
N ALA A 127 -28.11 -5.15 -0.42
CA ALA A 127 -27.05 -6.15 -0.42
C ALA A 127 -26.74 -6.55 -1.86
N SER A 128 -25.56 -6.18 -2.32
CA SER A 128 -25.06 -6.55 -3.62
C SER A 128 -23.70 -7.17 -3.42
N ASN A 129 -23.49 -8.35 -4.02
CA ASN A 129 -22.15 -8.85 -4.25
C ASN A 129 -21.55 -7.96 -5.34
N ASN A 130 -21.02 -6.79 -4.98
CA ASN A 130 -20.11 -6.10 -5.87
C ASN A 130 -18.82 -6.92 -5.80
N PRO A 131 -18.47 -7.72 -6.83
CA PRO A 131 -17.17 -8.34 -6.82
C PRO A 131 -16.15 -7.20 -6.75
N SER A 132 -15.37 -7.25 -5.68
CA SER A 132 -13.99 -6.81 -5.69
C SER A 132 -13.43 -6.96 -7.11
N VAL A 133 -12.98 -5.87 -7.72
CA VAL A 133 -12.53 -5.90 -9.12
C VAL A 133 -11.25 -6.73 -9.10
N ALA A 134 -11.36 -7.99 -9.53
CA ALA A 134 -10.22 -8.90 -9.58
C ALA A 134 -9.06 -8.20 -10.27
N MET A 135 -7.99 -7.94 -9.52
CA MET A 135 -6.78 -7.37 -10.08
C MET A 135 -6.10 -8.47 -10.89
N PRO A 136 -5.99 -8.33 -12.23
CA PRO A 136 -5.24 -9.31 -12.99
C PRO A 136 -3.79 -9.28 -12.54
N THR A 137 -3.18 -10.44 -12.36
CA THR A 137 -1.76 -10.53 -12.05
C THR A 137 -0.95 -10.16 -13.29
N SER A 138 0.00 -9.23 -13.14
CA SER A 138 0.95 -8.94 -14.22
C SER A 138 1.95 -10.07 -14.36
N GLN A 139 2.47 -10.25 -15.57
CA GLN A 139 3.62 -11.14 -15.77
C GLN A 139 4.87 -10.49 -15.18
N PRO A 140 5.59 -11.18 -14.28
CA PRO A 140 6.79 -10.62 -13.67
C PRO A 140 7.85 -10.25 -14.71
N GLN A 141 8.41 -9.05 -14.59
CA GLN A 141 9.48 -8.53 -15.43
C GLN A 141 10.82 -8.56 -14.67
N PRO A 142 11.97 -8.61 -15.36
CA PRO A 142 13.26 -8.40 -14.71
C PRO A 142 13.33 -7.04 -14.02
N LEU A 143 14.02 -6.97 -12.88
CA LEU A 143 14.32 -5.67 -12.26
C LEU A 143 15.18 -4.81 -13.20
N PRO A 144 14.91 -3.50 -13.30
CA PRO A 144 15.85 -2.55 -13.88
C PRO A 144 17.22 -2.62 -13.20
N ASP A 145 18.31 -2.47 -13.95
CA ASP A 145 19.69 -2.55 -13.43
C ASP A 145 19.93 -1.66 -12.20
N ALA A 146 19.27 -0.49 -12.17
CA ALA A 146 19.34 0.47 -11.07
C ALA A 146 18.78 -0.07 -9.74
N LEU A 147 18.01 -1.16 -9.75
CA LEU A 147 17.36 -1.79 -8.60
C LEU A 147 17.94 -3.18 -8.29
N VAL A 148 18.88 -3.68 -9.09
CA VAL A 148 19.57 -4.94 -8.83
C VAL A 148 20.61 -4.72 -7.72
N GLY A 149 20.47 -5.49 -6.65
CA GLY A 149 21.46 -5.59 -5.56
C GLY A 149 22.46 -6.73 -5.76
N ASP A 150 23.46 -6.81 -4.90
CA ASP A 150 24.59 -7.75 -5.02
C ASP A 150 24.20 -9.14 -4.46
N ARG A 151 23.44 -9.15 -3.36
CA ARG A 151 22.87 -10.35 -2.73
C ARG A 151 21.64 -9.97 -1.91
N TRP A 152 20.86 -10.96 -1.51
CA TRP A 152 19.75 -10.78 -0.58
C TRP A 152 19.77 -11.85 0.51
N ALA A 153 19.05 -11.61 1.59
CA ALA A 153 18.81 -12.58 2.65
C ALA A 153 17.42 -12.39 3.24
N SER A 154 16.77 -13.48 3.66
CA SER A 154 15.60 -13.40 4.53
C SER A 154 16.05 -13.19 5.96
N VAL A 155 15.34 -12.32 6.67
CA VAL A 155 15.57 -11.99 8.07
C VAL A 155 14.23 -11.85 8.77
N THR A 156 14.26 -11.82 10.09
CA THR A 156 13.07 -11.61 10.92
C THR A 156 13.43 -10.65 12.05
N LEU A 157 12.55 -9.71 12.31
CA LEU A 157 12.62 -8.79 13.45
C LEU A 157 11.38 -8.95 14.32
N GLU A 158 11.50 -8.82 15.63
CA GLU A 158 10.33 -8.73 16.50
C GLU A 158 9.59 -7.42 16.26
N ALA A 159 8.26 -7.44 16.28
CA ALA A 159 7.43 -6.26 16.09
C ALA A 159 7.77 -5.11 17.07
N ALA A 160 8.14 -5.44 18.31
CA ALA A 160 8.54 -4.48 19.33
C ALA A 160 9.80 -3.69 18.92
N ALA A 161 10.71 -4.28 18.14
CA ALA A 161 11.93 -3.60 17.70
C ALA A 161 11.61 -2.37 16.82
N PHE A 162 10.49 -2.38 16.09
CA PHE A 162 10.10 -1.25 15.25
C PHE A 162 9.72 -0.01 16.06
N LEU A 163 9.40 -0.13 17.36
CA LEU A 163 9.18 1.03 18.23
C LEU A 163 10.43 1.91 18.34
N GLU A 164 11.62 1.31 18.19
CA GLU A 164 12.92 1.97 18.18
C GLU A 164 13.33 2.43 16.77
N MET A 165 12.51 2.18 15.73
CA MET A 165 12.79 2.60 14.35
C MET A 165 13.13 4.10 14.19
N PRO A 166 12.54 5.05 14.96
CA PRO A 166 12.94 6.45 14.90
C PRO A 166 14.39 6.71 15.34
N GLU A 167 15.01 5.79 16.06
CA GLU A 167 16.40 5.85 16.51
C GLU A 167 17.38 5.21 15.51
N TRP A 168 16.87 4.46 14.52
CA TRP A 168 17.70 3.80 13.52
C TRP A 168 18.25 4.81 12.51
N GLU A 169 19.50 4.62 12.10
CA GLU A 169 20.08 5.38 10.98
C GLU A 169 19.54 4.84 9.65
N ILE A 170 18.51 5.50 9.10
CA ILE A 170 17.86 5.13 7.84
C ILE A 170 17.92 6.30 6.85
N GLY A 171 18.48 6.05 5.66
CA GLY A 171 18.54 7.06 4.59
C GLY A 171 17.18 7.36 3.96
N PHE A 172 16.47 6.32 3.50
CA PHE A 172 15.14 6.42 2.90
C PHE A 172 14.16 5.50 3.63
N SER A 173 13.00 6.01 4.06
CA SER A 173 12.05 5.18 4.81
C SER A 173 10.60 5.48 4.48
N GLU A 174 9.78 4.44 4.54
CA GLU A 174 8.33 4.58 4.67
C GLU A 174 7.79 3.48 5.59
N SER A 175 7.11 3.87 6.66
CA SER A 175 6.55 2.93 7.64
C SER A 175 5.15 3.34 8.08
N PHE A 176 4.54 2.50 8.91
CA PHE A 176 3.20 2.67 9.45
C PHE A 176 3.11 2.00 10.82
N PRO A 177 2.20 2.43 11.70
CA PRO A 177 2.01 1.81 13.02
C PRO A 177 1.54 0.36 12.85
N LEU A 178 2.23 -0.58 13.50
CA LEU A 178 1.90 -2.02 13.44
C LEU A 178 0.52 -2.34 14.03
N SER A 179 0.00 -1.49 14.92
CA SER A 179 -1.35 -1.61 15.47
C SER A 179 -2.46 -1.48 14.43
N LEU A 180 -2.19 -0.97 13.22
CA LEU A 180 -3.16 -0.99 12.12
C LEU A 180 -3.52 -2.38 11.64
N PHE A 181 -2.66 -3.37 11.89
CA PHE A 181 -2.81 -4.73 11.38
C PHE A 181 -2.82 -5.75 12.52
N ASP A 182 -3.18 -5.31 13.73
CA ASP A 182 -3.35 -6.14 14.93
C ASP A 182 -2.13 -7.01 15.24
N ILE A 183 -0.92 -6.47 15.01
CA ILE A 183 0.35 -7.18 15.24
C ILE A 183 0.72 -7.09 16.72
N ALA A 184 0.95 -8.24 17.36
CA ALA A 184 1.43 -8.31 18.74
C ALA A 184 2.90 -7.90 18.86
N PRO A 185 3.36 -7.30 19.99
CA PRO A 185 4.75 -6.83 20.11
C PRO A 185 5.83 -7.91 19.98
N ASP A 186 5.55 -9.14 20.42
CA ASP A 186 6.45 -10.29 20.31
C ASP A 186 6.33 -11.03 18.96
N GLN A 187 5.44 -10.56 18.08
CA GLN A 187 5.18 -11.21 16.81
C GLN A 187 6.38 -11.03 15.85
N PRO A 188 6.89 -12.10 15.25
CA PRO A 188 7.96 -12.00 14.27
C PRO A 188 7.46 -11.37 12.96
N ILE A 189 8.17 -10.36 12.47
CA ILE A 189 7.95 -9.70 11.19
C ILE A 189 9.05 -10.12 10.23
N PRO A 190 8.73 -10.88 9.17
CA PRO A 190 9.72 -11.30 8.20
C PRO A 190 10.12 -10.14 7.29
N GLY A 191 11.32 -10.19 6.75
CA GLY A 191 11.81 -9.19 5.81
C GLY A 191 12.87 -9.71 4.87
N ILE A 192 13.12 -8.94 3.81
CA ILE A 192 14.18 -9.18 2.84
C ILE A 192 15.20 -8.04 2.95
N ILE A 193 16.46 -8.37 3.24
CA ILE A 193 17.57 -7.40 3.13
C ILE A 193 18.24 -7.58 1.78
N ILE A 194 18.30 -6.50 1.01
CA ILE A 194 19.11 -6.38 -0.20
C ILE A 194 20.44 -5.74 0.18
N TYR A 195 21.53 -6.47 -0.01
CA TYR A 195 22.87 -5.92 0.16
C TYR A 195 23.39 -5.39 -1.17
N SER A 196 23.98 -4.19 -1.16
CA SER A 196 24.66 -3.67 -2.33
C SER A 196 25.82 -2.74 -1.99
N SER A 197 26.93 -2.87 -2.71
CA SER A 197 28.03 -1.90 -2.73
C SER A 197 27.58 -0.48 -3.11
N ARG A 198 26.42 -0.36 -3.78
CA ARG A 198 25.75 0.89 -4.13
C ARG A 198 24.40 1.05 -3.41
N ALA A 199 24.36 0.68 -2.13
CA ALA A 199 23.16 0.69 -1.29
C ALA A 199 22.43 2.04 -1.30
N LEU A 200 23.12 3.17 -1.09
CA LEU A 200 22.49 4.49 -1.07
C LEU A 200 21.84 4.87 -2.42
N PRO A 201 22.55 4.78 -3.57
CA PRO A 201 21.92 4.95 -4.88
C PRO A 201 20.73 4.01 -5.11
N LEU A 202 20.86 2.72 -4.76
CA LEU A 202 19.80 1.73 -4.93
C LEU A 202 18.56 2.11 -4.10
N ALA A 203 18.75 2.50 -2.84
CA ALA A 203 17.67 2.94 -1.97
C ALA A 203 16.99 4.23 -2.48
N ALA A 204 17.77 5.17 -3.02
CA ALA A 204 17.22 6.37 -3.65
C ALA A 204 16.34 6.01 -4.86
N TRP A 205 16.77 5.09 -5.72
CA TRP A 205 15.94 4.59 -6.83
C TRP A 205 14.66 3.89 -6.34
N MET A 206 14.76 3.05 -5.31
CA MET A 206 13.61 2.39 -4.70
C MET A 206 12.61 3.37 -4.08
N SER A 207 13.08 4.50 -3.52
CA SER A 207 12.21 5.53 -2.94
C SER A 207 11.28 6.21 -3.95
N GLY A 208 11.64 6.16 -5.24
CA GLY A 208 10.79 6.65 -6.33
C GLY A 208 9.70 5.65 -6.76
N LEU A 209 9.69 4.45 -6.19
CA LEU A 209 8.70 3.42 -6.50
C LEU A 209 7.59 3.41 -5.45
N GLU A 210 6.38 3.09 -5.91
CA GLU A 210 5.27 2.77 -5.01
C GLU A 210 5.38 1.31 -4.55
N LEU A 211 6.27 1.03 -3.59
CA LEU A 211 6.53 -0.33 -3.08
C LEU A 211 5.28 -0.87 -2.36
N ALA A 212 4.68 -1.94 -2.91
CA ALA A 212 3.48 -2.53 -2.35
C ALA A 212 3.84 -3.68 -1.40
N PHE A 213 4.37 -4.78 -1.94
CA PHE A 213 4.71 -5.98 -1.15
C PHE A 213 5.68 -6.89 -1.89
N VAL A 214 6.32 -7.78 -1.15
CA VAL A 214 7.07 -8.93 -1.67
C VAL A 214 6.20 -10.17 -1.56
N ARG A 215 6.25 -11.05 -2.56
CA ARG A 215 5.58 -12.35 -2.51
C ARG A 215 6.42 -13.46 -3.10
N TYR A 216 6.25 -14.67 -2.58
CA TYR A 216 6.80 -15.88 -3.16
C TYR A 216 5.90 -16.43 -4.28
N LYS A 217 6.48 -16.64 -5.46
CA LYS A 217 5.87 -17.37 -6.57
C LYS A 217 6.49 -18.77 -6.64
N SER A 218 5.66 -19.79 -6.43
CA SER A 218 6.12 -21.18 -6.36
C SER A 218 6.17 -21.89 -7.72
N GLU A 219 5.42 -21.39 -8.70
CA GLU A 219 5.34 -21.97 -10.04
C GLU A 219 6.67 -21.80 -10.77
N SER A 220 7.10 -22.84 -11.49
CA SER A 220 8.38 -22.82 -12.20
C SER A 220 8.47 -21.70 -13.24
N PRO A 221 9.50 -20.84 -13.22
CA PRO A 221 10.58 -20.81 -12.22
C PRO A 221 10.13 -20.17 -10.90
N ALA A 222 10.49 -20.80 -9.78
CA ALA A 222 10.23 -20.27 -8.45
C ALA A 222 11.00 -18.96 -8.21
N GLN A 223 10.33 -17.94 -7.71
CA GLN A 223 10.83 -16.56 -7.65
C GLN A 223 10.32 -15.83 -6.41
N LEU A 224 11.13 -14.91 -5.87
CA LEU A 224 10.62 -13.80 -5.05
C LEU A 224 10.30 -12.64 -5.98
N LEU A 225 9.11 -12.06 -5.80
CA LEU A 225 8.61 -10.98 -6.61
C LEU A 225 8.40 -9.74 -5.77
N LEU A 226 8.84 -8.59 -6.27
CA LEU A 226 8.53 -7.28 -5.73
C LEU A 226 7.37 -6.69 -6.53
N GLU A 227 6.29 -6.38 -5.84
CA GLU A 227 5.10 -5.77 -6.41
C GLU A 227 5.12 -4.27 -6.15
N THR A 228 4.97 -3.46 -7.20
CA THR A 228 4.95 -1.99 -7.09
C THR A 228 3.77 -1.38 -7.84
N GLY A 229 3.44 -0.14 -7.51
CA GLY A 229 2.37 0.62 -8.13
C GLY A 229 1.04 -0.13 -8.12
N GLY A 230 0.22 0.13 -9.14
CA GLY A 230 -1.09 -0.50 -9.29
C GLY A 230 -1.07 -1.91 -9.88
N LEU A 231 0.06 -2.34 -10.48
CA LEU A 231 0.09 -3.61 -11.24
C LEU A 231 1.49 -4.21 -11.46
N ASP A 232 2.56 -3.44 -11.30
CA ASP A 232 3.89 -3.88 -11.75
C ASP A 232 4.44 -4.99 -10.86
N SER A 233 5.03 -6.00 -11.49
CA SER A 233 5.60 -7.16 -10.81
C SER A 233 7.02 -7.37 -11.31
N TRP A 234 7.97 -7.41 -10.38
CA TRP A 234 9.39 -7.48 -10.67
C TRP A 234 10.01 -8.72 -10.06
N VAL A 235 10.88 -9.41 -10.79
CA VAL A 235 11.66 -10.54 -10.27
C VAL A 235 12.76 -9.99 -9.36
N LEU A 236 12.53 -10.06 -8.05
CA LEU A 236 13.50 -9.66 -7.03
C LEU A 236 14.63 -10.69 -6.92
N ALA A 237 14.28 -11.97 -6.90
CA ALA A 237 15.25 -13.05 -6.89
C ALA A 237 14.71 -14.31 -7.58
N SER A 238 15.57 -14.98 -8.33
CA SER A 238 15.32 -16.34 -8.83
C SER A 238 15.70 -17.37 -7.76
N LEU A 239 14.88 -18.42 -7.59
CA LEU A 239 15.06 -19.44 -6.55
C LEU A 239 15.30 -20.82 -7.18
N PRO A 240 16.46 -21.05 -7.84
CA PRO A 240 16.71 -22.28 -8.59
C PRO A 240 16.98 -23.50 -7.68
N LYS A 241 17.30 -23.28 -6.40
CA LYS A 241 17.68 -24.33 -5.44
C LYS A 241 16.54 -24.62 -4.48
N PRO A 242 16.26 -25.89 -4.11
CA PRO A 242 15.23 -26.24 -3.13
C PRO A 242 15.38 -25.55 -1.78
N ALA A 243 16.63 -25.34 -1.32
CA ALA A 243 16.88 -24.64 -0.05
C ALA A 243 16.36 -23.19 -0.07
N LEU A 244 16.61 -22.44 -1.16
CA LEU A 244 16.11 -21.07 -1.32
C LEU A 244 14.58 -21.04 -1.45
N GLN A 245 13.98 -22.08 -2.04
CA GLN A 245 12.53 -22.21 -2.11
C GLN A 245 11.91 -22.52 -0.74
N SER A 246 12.61 -23.25 0.15
CA SER A 246 12.17 -23.45 1.54
C SER A 246 12.19 -22.14 2.30
N GLU A 247 13.29 -21.40 2.23
CA GLU A 247 13.43 -20.10 2.87
C GLU A 247 12.35 -19.10 2.40
N ALA A 248 12.08 -19.05 1.10
CA ALA A 248 11.00 -18.19 0.56
C ALA A 248 9.59 -18.63 1.01
N LYS A 249 9.36 -19.93 1.21
CA LYS A 249 8.10 -20.44 1.77
C LYS A 249 7.96 -20.08 3.24
N GLU A 250 9.04 -20.17 4.01
CA GLU A 250 9.08 -19.78 5.42
C GLU A 250 8.83 -18.28 5.58
N PHE A 251 9.46 -17.44 4.73
CA PHE A 251 9.17 -16.02 4.63
C PHE A 251 7.68 -15.75 4.36
N GLU A 252 7.09 -16.40 3.34
CA GLU A 252 5.69 -16.20 2.99
C GLU A 252 4.76 -16.68 4.12
N ALA A 253 5.05 -17.80 4.77
CA ALA A 253 4.28 -18.30 5.90
C ALA A 253 4.31 -17.32 7.08
N ALA A 254 5.49 -16.86 7.50
CA ALA A 254 5.63 -15.85 8.55
C ALA A 254 4.91 -14.54 8.20
N LYS A 255 4.91 -14.15 6.92
CA LYS A 255 4.22 -12.95 6.46
C LYS A 255 2.71 -13.11 6.58
N GLN A 256 2.17 -14.29 6.27
CA GLN A 256 0.74 -14.56 6.46
C GLN A 256 0.36 -14.58 7.94
N GLU A 257 1.21 -15.13 8.81
CA GLU A 257 1.03 -15.05 10.27
C GLU A 257 1.04 -13.60 10.76
N ALA A 258 1.89 -12.75 10.18
CA ALA A 258 1.96 -11.30 10.39
C ALA A 258 0.91 -10.49 9.62
N ASN A 259 -0.25 -11.06 9.27
CA ASN A 259 -1.34 -10.36 8.57
C ASN A 259 -0.90 -9.63 7.27
N GLY A 260 0.10 -10.18 6.58
CA GLY A 260 0.69 -9.62 5.37
C GLY A 260 1.77 -8.56 5.62
N VAL A 261 2.04 -8.19 6.88
CA VAL A 261 3.09 -7.24 7.26
C VAL A 261 4.46 -7.89 7.12
N HIS A 262 5.37 -7.18 6.47
CA HIS A 262 6.75 -7.57 6.25
C HIS A 262 7.58 -6.33 5.92
N PHE A 263 8.88 -6.46 5.70
CA PHE A 263 9.69 -5.31 5.28
C PHE A 263 10.69 -5.65 4.18
N ILE A 264 11.17 -4.61 3.51
CA ILE A 264 12.34 -4.67 2.65
C ILE A 264 13.35 -3.62 3.12
N ALA A 265 14.61 -4.01 3.23
CA ALA A 265 15.70 -3.14 3.64
C ALA A 265 16.84 -3.19 2.62
N VAL A 266 17.57 -2.09 2.50
CA VAL A 266 18.74 -1.97 1.65
C VAL A 266 19.93 -1.57 2.51
N GLN A 267 21.01 -2.32 2.42
CA GLN A 267 22.17 -2.15 3.29
C GLN A 267 23.50 -2.30 2.53
N SER A 268 24.52 -1.58 2.97
CA SER A 268 25.89 -1.81 2.50
C SER A 268 26.44 -3.09 3.14
N PRO A 269 27.14 -3.97 2.40
CA PRO A 269 27.79 -5.15 2.98
C PRO A 269 28.76 -4.85 4.13
N THR A 270 29.33 -3.64 4.17
CA THR A 270 30.35 -3.23 5.15
C THR A 270 29.81 -2.44 6.35
N GLN A 271 28.54 -2.02 6.31
CA GLN A 271 27.95 -1.16 7.33
C GLN A 271 26.71 -1.86 7.92
N THR A 272 26.92 -2.60 9.01
CA THR A 272 25.90 -3.47 9.60
C THR A 272 24.91 -2.74 10.50
N GLU A 273 25.20 -1.49 10.90
CA GLU A 273 24.41 -0.74 11.90
C GLU A 273 23.52 0.36 11.28
N ALA A 274 23.53 0.54 9.96
CA ALA A 274 22.71 1.54 9.26
C ALA A 274 22.04 0.97 8.01
N PHE A 275 20.86 1.49 7.69
CA PHE A 275 20.13 1.14 6.48
C PHE A 275 20.19 2.29 5.47
N ALA A 276 20.57 1.98 4.24
CA ALA A 276 20.42 2.94 3.14
C ALA A 276 18.93 3.20 2.85
N GLY A 277 18.09 2.17 2.97
CA GLY A 277 16.65 2.32 2.93
C GLY A 277 15.92 1.22 3.67
N PHE A 278 14.72 1.53 4.18
CA PHE A 278 13.89 0.60 4.94
C PHE A 278 12.41 0.91 4.72
N TRP A 279 11.66 -0.05 4.19
CA TRP A 279 10.22 0.11 3.97
C TRP A 279 9.47 -1.00 4.67
N LEU A 280 8.57 -0.61 5.58
CA LEU A 280 7.57 -1.52 6.11
C LEU A 280 6.46 -1.62 5.06
N LEU A 281 6.09 -2.86 4.73
CA LEU A 281 5.18 -3.22 3.65
C LEU A 281 4.02 -4.03 4.21
N GLN A 282 2.89 -3.97 3.53
CA GLN A 282 1.74 -4.79 3.86
C GLN A 282 1.04 -5.24 2.57
N GLU A 283 0.78 -6.55 2.47
CA GLU A 283 -0.03 -7.10 1.37
C GLU A 283 -1.53 -6.96 1.70
N VAL A 284 -2.15 -5.86 1.24
CA VAL A 284 -3.57 -5.60 1.45
C VAL A 284 -4.40 -6.46 0.52
N LYS A 285 -5.46 -7.07 1.06
CA LYS A 285 -6.53 -7.65 0.24
C LYS A 285 -7.39 -6.51 -0.29
N LEU A 286 -7.10 -6.09 -1.52
CA LEU A 286 -7.85 -5.04 -2.19
C LEU A 286 -9.21 -5.58 -2.66
N ALA A 287 -10.27 -4.83 -2.34
CA ALA A 287 -11.65 -5.11 -2.74
C ALA A 287 -11.87 -4.76 -4.22
#